data_AF-A0A922G2Q4-F1
#
_entry.id   AF-A0A922G2Q4-F1
#
_cell.length_a   1.000
_cell.length_b   1.000
_cell.length_c   1.000
_cell.angle_alpha   90.00
_cell.angle_beta   90.00
_cell.angle_gamma   90.00
#
_symmetry.space_group_name_H-M   'P 1'
#
loop_
_entity.id
_entity.type
_entity.pdbx_description
1 polymer ?
#
loop_
_entity_poly.entity_id
_entity_poly.type
_entity_poly.pdbx_seq_one_letter_code
_entity_poly.pdbx_strand_id
1 'polypeptide(L)'
;MSYAVVRASLVPSPSPPPLRLNQNGSLSSPNNASNTGGGGGGGGCAEGPTHNTSMPTVSASGYKWRLVIAYDGTRYAGWQYQQSPPTIQCIMEKALTRATKIERKDLRLVGASRTDTGVHAWGQVAHFVTPFNYDSLDSIHAALNGLLPIDIRVREISPAVPEFHARFSAISKVYHYKIYNDAIMDPFQRLCAHHSTYKLNTALMREAASYLIGKHDFSAFVNASCNDRVPNPVKNIFRFDVIELLFCS
;
A
#
# COMPACT_ATOMS: atom_id res chain seq x y z
N MET A 1 -23.74 19.68 -16.10
CA MET A 1 -23.26 18.88 -14.95
C MET A 1 -21.77 18.64 -15.16
N SER A 2 -20.92 19.36 -14.42
CA SER A 2 -19.46 19.25 -14.53
C SER A 2 -18.90 18.55 -13.30
N TYR A 3 -18.08 17.52 -13.52
CA TYR A 3 -17.24 16.96 -12.47
C TYR A 3 -15.78 17.31 -12.72
N ALA A 4 -15.07 17.70 -11.67
CA ALA A 4 -13.62 17.64 -11.69
C ALA A 4 -13.18 16.29 -11.13
N VAL A 5 -12.54 15.46 -11.95
CA VAL A 5 -11.80 14.29 -11.47
C VAL A 5 -10.35 14.70 -11.31
N VAL A 6 -9.87 14.68 -10.07
CA VAL A 6 -8.46 14.82 -9.76
C VAL A 6 -7.84 13.44 -9.68
N ARG A 7 -6.89 13.15 -10.57
CA ARG A 7 -6.11 11.90 -10.54
C ARG A 7 -4.68 12.18 -10.15
N ALA A 8 -4.24 11.65 -9.01
CA ALA A 8 -2.85 11.75 -8.57
C ALA A 8 -2.20 10.36 -8.50
N SER A 9 -0.95 10.24 -8.99
CA SER A 9 -0.14 9.01 -8.88
C SER A 9 1.12 9.25 -8.06
N LEU A 10 1.26 8.52 -6.94
CA LEU A 10 2.32 8.70 -5.92
C LEU A 10 3.11 7.41 -5.71
N VAL A 11 4.43 7.50 -5.51
CA VAL A 11 5.25 6.37 -5.02
C VAL A 11 5.29 6.38 -3.47
N PRO A 12 5.01 5.25 -2.79
CA PRO A 12 5.35 5.13 -1.37
C PRO A 12 6.87 5.25 -1.19
N SER A 13 7.31 5.95 -0.13
CA SER A 13 8.74 6.19 0.17
C SER A 13 9.60 4.93 -0.08
N PRO A 14 10.73 5.02 -0.79
CA PRO A 14 11.51 3.85 -1.14
C PRO A 14 12.01 3.16 0.13
N SER A 15 11.70 1.87 0.27
CA SER A 15 12.58 0.95 1.00
C SER A 15 13.86 0.75 0.18
N PRO A 16 15.01 0.43 0.81
CA PRO A 16 16.25 0.19 0.09
C PRO A 16 16.05 -0.82 -1.05
N PRO A 17 16.78 -0.69 -2.16
CA PRO A 17 16.58 -1.55 -3.33
C PRO A 17 16.82 -3.01 -2.94
N PRO A 18 16.06 -3.97 -3.50
CA PRO A 18 16.38 -5.38 -3.33
C PRO A 18 17.77 -5.65 -3.91
N LEU A 19 18.59 -6.39 -3.16
CA LEU A 19 19.86 -6.89 -3.65
C LEU A 19 19.60 -7.70 -4.92
N ARG A 20 20.15 -7.26 -6.05
CA ARG A 20 20.13 -8.03 -7.29
C ARG A 20 21.08 -9.21 -7.12
N LEU A 21 20.56 -10.43 -7.26
CA LEU A 21 21.39 -11.62 -7.48
C LEU A 21 21.88 -11.62 -8.94
N ASN A 22 23.19 -11.72 -9.10
CA ASN A 22 23.83 -12.01 -10.37
C ASN A 22 23.72 -13.53 -10.60
N GLN A 23 23.66 -13.99 -11.86
CA GLN A 23 23.35 -15.39 -12.23
C GLN A 23 24.34 -16.46 -11.72
N ASN A 24 25.39 -16.10 -10.96
CA ASN A 24 26.39 -17.06 -10.44
C ASN A 24 26.57 -17.02 -8.90
N GLY A 25 25.62 -16.48 -8.13
CA GLY A 25 25.54 -16.75 -6.68
C GLY A 25 26.76 -16.34 -5.83
N SER A 26 27.55 -15.35 -6.24
CA SER A 26 28.67 -14.82 -5.45
C SER A 26 28.64 -13.29 -5.34
N LEU A 27 28.90 -12.79 -4.12
CA LEU A 27 29.03 -11.37 -3.78
C LEU A 27 30.44 -10.88 -4.16
N SER A 28 30.58 -10.03 -5.17
CA SER A 28 31.82 -9.31 -5.46
C SER A 28 31.71 -7.87 -4.99
N SER A 29 32.47 -7.49 -3.97
CA SER A 29 32.75 -6.09 -3.61
C SER A 29 33.77 -5.50 -4.59
N PRO A 30 33.65 -4.24 -5.07
CA PRO A 30 34.73 -3.59 -5.79
C PRO A 30 35.82 -3.12 -4.83
N ASN A 31 37.06 -3.37 -5.23
CA ASN A 31 38.32 -3.10 -4.56
C ASN A 31 38.49 -1.67 -4.02
N ASN A 32 39.08 -1.60 -2.83
CA ASN A 32 39.81 -0.44 -2.32
C ASN A 32 41.25 -0.46 -2.88
N ALA A 33 41.76 0.70 -3.27
CA ALA A 33 43.09 0.86 -3.84
C ALA A 33 44.17 0.99 -2.74
N SER A 34 45.26 0.24 -2.92
CA SER A 34 46.68 0.55 -2.58
C SER A 34 47.05 1.07 -1.17
N ASN A 35 47.49 0.11 -0.34
CA ASN A 35 48.73 -0.02 0.45
C ASN A 35 49.74 1.15 0.57
N THR A 36 50.20 1.44 1.81
CA THR A 36 51.64 1.43 2.21
C THR A 36 51.85 1.53 3.74
N GLY A 37 52.69 0.62 4.29
CA GLY A 37 53.50 0.75 5.52
C GLY A 37 52.83 0.34 6.84
N GLY A 38 53.43 -0.37 7.80
CA GLY A 38 54.75 -0.98 8.00
C GLY A 38 54.89 -1.37 9.48
N GLY A 39 55.63 -2.47 9.79
CA GLY A 39 56.32 -2.66 11.07
C GLY A 39 55.62 -3.40 12.23
N GLY A 40 56.11 -4.62 12.52
CA GLY A 40 56.66 -4.96 13.84
C GLY A 40 55.77 -5.62 14.92
N GLY A 41 56.09 -6.88 15.26
CA GLY A 41 56.31 -7.29 16.66
C GLY A 41 55.22 -8.08 17.41
N GLY A 42 55.47 -9.38 17.60
CA GLY A 42 55.43 -10.07 18.90
C GLY A 42 54.10 -10.58 19.51
N GLY A 43 54.04 -11.90 19.76
CA GLY A 43 53.52 -12.46 21.02
C GLY A 43 52.14 -13.15 21.03
N GLY A 44 52.16 -14.49 21.17
CA GLY A 44 51.45 -15.22 22.25
C GLY A 44 49.92 -15.47 22.20
N CYS A 45 49.58 -16.76 22.05
CA CYS A 45 48.57 -17.55 22.78
C CYS A 45 47.05 -17.39 22.51
N ALA A 46 46.42 -18.58 22.45
CA ALA A 46 45.03 -18.97 22.73
C ALA A 46 44.03 -19.13 21.55
N GLU A 47 43.57 -20.39 21.40
CA GLU A 47 42.42 -20.83 20.61
C GLU A 47 41.09 -20.42 21.26
N GLY A 48 40.08 -20.12 20.44
CA GLY A 48 38.68 -19.90 20.83
C GLY A 48 37.80 -19.68 19.58
N PRO A 49 36.53 -20.11 19.58
CA PRO A 49 35.90 -20.70 18.40
C PRO A 49 35.42 -19.67 17.38
N THR A 50 35.51 -20.05 16.10
CA THR A 50 34.88 -19.36 14.97
C THR A 50 33.37 -19.41 15.13
N HIS A 51 32.78 -18.31 15.61
CA HIS A 51 31.34 -18.06 15.46
C HIS A 51 31.05 -17.87 13.98
N ASN A 52 30.73 -18.99 13.33
CA ASN A 52 30.17 -19.03 12.00
C ASN A 52 28.73 -18.49 12.12
N THR A 53 28.57 -17.17 12.01
CA THR A 53 27.27 -16.52 11.99
C THR A 53 26.60 -16.82 10.65
N SER A 54 26.15 -18.06 10.52
CA SER A 54 25.15 -18.45 9.54
C SER A 54 23.94 -17.56 9.76
N MET A 55 23.62 -16.77 8.73
CA MET A 55 22.33 -16.10 8.63
C MET A 55 21.25 -17.16 8.88
N PRO A 56 20.32 -16.95 9.82
CA PRO A 56 19.25 -17.90 10.01
C PRO A 56 18.45 -17.94 8.71
N THR A 57 18.45 -19.10 8.05
CA THR A 57 17.52 -19.42 6.97
C THR A 57 16.12 -19.33 7.55
N VAL A 58 15.46 -18.17 7.37
CA VAL A 58 14.11 -17.95 7.90
C VAL A 58 13.13 -18.77 7.06
N SER A 59 12.94 -20.03 7.46
CA SER A 59 11.74 -20.79 7.16
C SER A 59 10.57 -20.15 7.92
N ALA A 60 9.93 -19.16 7.32
CA ALA A 60 8.57 -18.80 7.69
C ALA A 60 7.63 -19.57 6.75
N SER A 61 7.31 -20.81 7.12
CA SER A 61 6.51 -21.76 6.35
C SER A 61 5.05 -21.32 6.22
N GLY A 62 4.78 -20.40 5.29
CA GLY A 62 3.42 -19.99 4.94
C GLY A 62 3.32 -19.58 3.47
N TYR A 63 2.22 -19.99 2.84
CA TYR A 63 1.86 -19.55 1.50
C TYR A 63 1.28 -18.15 1.58
N LYS A 64 1.67 -17.28 0.64
CA LYS A 64 1.23 -15.89 0.61
C LYS A 64 0.26 -15.67 -0.52
N TRP A 65 -0.80 -14.94 -0.22
CA TRP A 65 -1.90 -14.68 -1.15
C TRP A 65 -2.12 -13.20 -1.28
N ARG A 66 -2.26 -12.72 -2.51
CA ARG A 66 -2.61 -11.34 -2.84
C ARG A 66 -4.12 -11.24 -3.06
N LEU A 67 -4.71 -10.17 -2.53
CA LEU A 67 -6.10 -9.79 -2.75
C LEU A 67 -6.15 -8.43 -3.46
N VAL A 68 -7.11 -8.25 -4.36
CA VAL A 68 -7.56 -6.94 -4.84
C VAL A 68 -8.96 -6.69 -4.30
N ILE A 69 -9.11 -5.67 -3.49
CA ILE A 69 -10.33 -5.39 -2.73
C ILE A 69 -10.93 -4.07 -3.21
N ALA A 70 -12.22 -4.09 -3.53
CA ALA A 70 -13.02 -2.91 -3.72
C ALA A 70 -13.97 -2.73 -2.54
N TYR A 71 -14.19 -1.50 -2.10
CA TYR A 71 -15.16 -1.19 -1.06
C TYR A 71 -15.74 0.22 -1.16
N ASP A 72 -17.00 0.33 -0.76
CA ASP A 72 -17.64 1.59 -0.36
C ASP A 72 -17.25 1.88 1.09
N GLY A 73 -16.53 2.98 1.30
CA GLY A 73 -15.98 3.37 2.60
C GLY A 73 -16.97 4.05 3.54
N THR A 74 -18.16 4.43 3.06
CA THR A 74 -19.08 5.36 3.74
C THR A 74 -19.41 4.96 5.18
N ARG A 75 -19.54 3.66 5.45
CA ARG A 75 -19.97 3.11 6.75
C ARG A 75 -18.82 2.66 7.65
N TYR A 76 -17.58 2.96 7.27
CA TYR A 76 -16.39 2.39 7.92
C TYR A 76 -15.42 3.47 8.39
N ALA A 77 -14.79 3.23 9.54
CA ALA A 77 -13.72 4.06 10.09
C ALA A 77 -12.36 3.83 9.39
N GLY A 78 -12.41 3.70 8.06
CA GLY A 78 -11.26 3.50 7.19
C GLY A 78 -10.79 2.05 7.10
N TRP A 79 -9.58 1.88 6.57
CA TRP A 79 -8.98 0.56 6.38
C TRP A 79 -8.52 -0.09 7.67
N GLN A 80 -7.70 0.62 8.46
CA GLN A 80 -6.89 0.04 9.53
C GLN A 80 -7.76 -0.63 10.61
N TYR A 81 -7.36 -1.80 11.10
CA TYR A 81 -8.08 -2.47 12.19
C TYR A 81 -8.28 -1.55 13.40
N GLN A 82 -9.53 -1.47 13.87
CA GLN A 82 -9.94 -0.90 15.16
C GLN A 82 -11.02 -1.81 15.75
N GLN A 83 -11.12 -1.85 17.09
CA GLN A 83 -12.15 -2.67 17.75
C GLN A 83 -13.55 -2.11 17.55
N SER A 84 -13.68 -0.78 17.58
CA SER A 84 -14.87 -0.01 17.23
C SER A 84 -14.42 1.42 16.90
N PRO A 85 -14.94 2.09 15.85
CA PRO A 85 -16.00 1.66 14.92
C PRO A 85 -15.56 0.55 13.94
N PRO A 86 -16.47 -0.04 13.12
CA PRO A 86 -16.08 -1.07 12.15
C PRO A 86 -15.13 -0.52 11.08
N THR A 87 -14.12 -1.32 10.72
CA THR A 87 -13.14 -0.99 9.69
C THR A 87 -13.03 -2.08 8.64
N ILE A 88 -12.55 -1.73 7.44
CA ILE A 88 -12.47 -2.70 6.33
C ILE A 88 -11.57 -3.88 6.69
N GLN A 89 -10.41 -3.65 7.32
CA GLN A 89 -9.51 -4.72 7.75
C GLN A 89 -10.19 -5.66 8.74
N CYS A 90 -10.95 -5.14 9.71
CA CYS A 90 -11.68 -5.96 10.68
C CYS A 90 -12.69 -6.89 10.00
N ILE A 91 -13.45 -6.38 9.02
CA ILE A 91 -14.43 -7.20 8.27
C ILE A 91 -13.74 -8.24 7.39
N MET A 92 -12.66 -7.85 6.70
CA MET A 92 -11.85 -8.78 5.89
C MET A 92 -11.23 -9.89 6.74
N GLU A 93 -10.67 -9.57 7.90
CA GLU A 93 -10.08 -10.56 8.81
C GLU A 93 -11.15 -11.53 9.33
N LYS A 94 -12.36 -11.06 9.67
CA LYS A 94 -13.47 -11.93 10.07
C LYS A 94 -13.89 -12.89 8.95
N ALA A 95 -14.00 -12.38 7.72
CA ALA A 95 -14.34 -13.20 6.56
C ALA A 95 -13.25 -14.25 6.27
N LEU A 96 -11.98 -13.84 6.30
CA LEU A 96 -10.83 -14.73 6.13
C LEU A 96 -10.79 -15.80 7.23
N THR A 97 -10.90 -15.44 8.51
CA THR A 97 -10.92 -16.41 9.61
C THR A 97 -12.05 -17.44 9.44
N ARG A 98 -13.25 -17.00 9.02
CA ARG A 98 -14.36 -17.93 8.80
C ARG A 98 -14.12 -18.86 7.61
N ALA A 99 -13.50 -18.36 6.55
CA ALA A 99 -13.26 -19.11 5.32
C ALA A 99 -12.04 -20.05 5.42
N THR A 100 -10.98 -19.64 6.10
CA THR A 100 -9.71 -20.40 6.22
C THR A 100 -9.61 -21.20 7.52
N LYS A 101 -10.43 -20.89 8.52
CA LYS A 101 -10.32 -21.40 9.91
C LYS A 101 -9.04 -21.00 10.65
N ILE A 102 -8.35 -19.97 10.16
CA ILE A 102 -7.13 -19.43 10.76
C ILE A 102 -7.49 -18.25 11.66
N GLU A 103 -6.91 -18.20 12.86
CA GLU A 103 -7.11 -17.07 13.77
C GLU A 103 -6.58 -15.77 13.15
N ARG A 104 -7.24 -14.65 13.49
CA ARG A 104 -6.90 -13.31 13.00
C ARG A 104 -5.39 -13.00 13.05
N LYS A 105 -4.75 -13.31 14.17
CA LYS A 105 -3.33 -13.01 14.42
C LYS A 105 -2.39 -13.75 13.45
N ASP A 106 -2.81 -14.91 12.97
CA ASP A 106 -2.01 -15.80 12.12
C ASP A 106 -2.24 -15.54 10.63
N LEU A 107 -3.35 -14.89 10.25
CA LEU A 107 -3.59 -14.44 8.88
C LEU A 107 -2.57 -13.39 8.41
N ARG A 108 -2.03 -12.57 9.33
CA ARG A 108 -1.09 -11.47 9.04
C ARG A 108 -1.56 -10.59 7.88
N LEU A 109 -2.84 -10.21 7.86
CA LEU A 109 -3.41 -9.40 6.78
C LEU A 109 -2.78 -8.00 6.78
N VAL A 110 -2.20 -7.61 5.65
CA VAL A 110 -1.59 -6.28 5.46
C VAL A 110 -2.06 -5.67 4.15
N GLY A 111 -2.65 -4.46 4.24
CA GLY A 111 -3.03 -3.64 3.09
C GLY A 111 -1.87 -2.81 2.52
N ALA A 112 -1.98 -2.46 1.24
CA ALA A 112 -0.99 -1.63 0.53
C ALA A 112 -1.00 -0.17 1.00
N SER A 113 -2.17 0.31 1.42
CA SER A 113 -2.36 1.65 1.96
C SER A 113 -3.29 1.64 3.16
N ARG A 114 -3.17 2.65 4.01
CA ARG A 114 -4.30 3.06 4.85
C ARG A 114 -5.23 3.94 4.02
N THR A 115 -6.50 3.93 4.38
CA THR A 115 -7.53 4.86 3.92
C THR A 115 -8.25 5.38 5.14
N ASP A 116 -8.63 6.65 5.11
CA ASP A 116 -9.33 7.30 6.20
C ASP A 116 -10.82 6.93 6.20
N THR A 117 -11.53 7.30 7.27
CA THR A 117 -12.98 7.14 7.40
C THR A 117 -13.70 7.66 6.17
N GLY A 118 -14.64 6.86 5.62
CA GLY A 118 -15.44 7.25 4.46
C GLY A 118 -14.75 7.11 3.10
N VAL A 119 -13.43 6.86 3.04
CA VAL A 119 -12.70 6.76 1.77
C VAL A 119 -13.00 5.43 1.08
N HIS A 120 -13.34 5.48 -0.21
CA HIS A 120 -13.59 4.32 -1.07
C HIS A 120 -12.31 3.73 -1.64
N ALA A 121 -12.37 2.48 -2.09
CA ALA A 121 -11.32 1.91 -2.93
C ALA A 121 -11.89 1.02 -4.03
N TRP A 122 -11.29 1.08 -5.21
CA TRP A 122 -11.60 0.17 -6.33
C TRP A 122 -10.63 -1.02 -6.45
N GLY A 123 -9.46 -0.89 -5.83
CA GLY A 123 -8.36 -1.84 -5.98
C GLY A 123 -7.33 -1.72 -4.86
N GLN A 124 -7.79 -1.68 -3.61
CA GLN A 124 -6.90 -1.81 -2.46
C GLN A 124 -6.26 -3.20 -2.51
N VAL A 125 -4.95 -3.23 -2.69
CA VAL A 125 -4.19 -4.48 -2.65
C VAL A 125 -3.93 -4.86 -1.19
N ALA A 126 -4.10 -6.13 -0.84
CA ALA A 126 -3.70 -6.67 0.44
C ALA A 126 -3.01 -8.02 0.26
N HIS A 127 -2.32 -8.48 1.30
CA HIS A 127 -1.85 -9.85 1.37
C HIS A 127 -2.12 -10.48 2.73
N PHE A 128 -2.32 -11.79 2.74
CA PHE A 128 -2.41 -12.61 3.95
C PHE A 128 -1.60 -13.89 3.74
N VAL A 129 -1.42 -14.66 4.82
CA VAL A 129 -0.68 -15.92 4.80
C VAL A 129 -1.54 -17.08 5.31
N THR A 130 -1.23 -18.29 4.83
CA THR A 130 -1.79 -19.55 5.32
C THR A 130 -0.68 -20.58 5.52
N PRO A 131 -0.85 -21.56 6.42
CA PRO A 131 0.13 -22.64 6.58
C PRO A 131 0.00 -23.73 5.50
N PHE A 132 -1.00 -23.65 4.63
CA PHE A 132 -1.30 -24.62 3.58
C PHE A 132 -1.44 -23.94 2.22
N ASN A 133 -1.20 -24.70 1.15
CA ASN A 133 -1.43 -24.26 -0.22
C ASN A 133 -2.92 -24.42 -0.59
N TYR A 134 -3.42 -23.57 -1.47
CA TYR A 134 -4.67 -23.82 -2.18
C TYR A 134 -4.36 -24.43 -3.55
N ASP A 135 -4.99 -25.56 -3.87
CA ASP A 135 -4.92 -26.14 -5.22
C ASP A 135 -5.70 -25.30 -6.25
N SER A 136 -6.83 -24.71 -5.81
CA SER A 136 -7.57 -23.69 -6.54
C SER A 136 -8.03 -22.58 -5.59
N LEU A 137 -8.01 -21.34 -6.08
CA LEU A 137 -8.45 -20.17 -5.35
C LEU A 137 -9.94 -19.84 -5.54
N ASP A 138 -10.65 -20.53 -6.44
CA ASP A 138 -12.03 -20.19 -6.80
C ASP A 138 -12.97 -20.35 -5.60
N SER A 139 -12.80 -21.42 -4.83
CA SER A 139 -13.63 -21.72 -3.66
C SER A 139 -13.46 -20.67 -2.55
N ILE A 140 -12.21 -20.31 -2.23
CA ILE A 140 -11.95 -19.28 -1.21
C ILE A 140 -12.37 -17.89 -1.70
N HIS A 141 -12.22 -17.58 -2.99
CA HIS A 141 -12.68 -16.32 -3.58
C HIS A 141 -14.20 -16.17 -3.47
N ALA A 142 -14.95 -17.22 -3.84
CA ALA A 142 -16.40 -17.28 -3.73
C ALA A 142 -16.85 -17.20 -2.27
N ALA A 143 -16.20 -17.95 -1.38
CA ALA A 143 -16.49 -17.93 0.05
C ALA A 143 -16.30 -16.54 0.65
N LEU A 144 -15.20 -15.84 0.32
CA LEU A 144 -14.97 -14.48 0.79
C LEU A 144 -16.09 -13.54 0.34
N ASN A 145 -16.44 -13.53 -0.95
CA ASN A 145 -17.50 -12.65 -1.45
C ASN A 145 -18.91 -13.03 -0.93
N GLY A 146 -19.15 -14.29 -0.56
CA GLY A 146 -20.39 -14.71 0.10
C GLY A 146 -20.46 -14.34 1.59
N LEU A 147 -19.31 -14.17 2.25
CA LEU A 147 -19.23 -13.78 3.67
C LEU A 147 -19.16 -12.26 3.87
N LEU A 148 -18.67 -11.53 2.87
CA LEU A 148 -18.49 -10.09 2.95
C LEU A 148 -19.81 -9.33 2.77
N PRO A 149 -20.02 -8.24 3.53
CA PRO A 149 -21.08 -7.27 3.27
C PRO A 149 -21.10 -6.78 1.81
N ILE A 150 -22.26 -6.35 1.31
CA ILE A 150 -22.46 -5.91 -0.10
C ILE A 150 -21.50 -4.79 -0.55
N ASP A 151 -21.06 -3.97 0.39
CA ASP A 151 -20.15 -2.84 0.22
C ASP A 151 -18.66 -3.23 0.19
N ILE A 152 -18.30 -4.52 0.33
CA ILE A 152 -16.91 -4.98 0.23
C ILE A 152 -16.84 -6.18 -0.72
N ARG A 153 -15.96 -6.11 -1.72
CA ARG A 153 -15.76 -7.19 -2.70
C ARG A 153 -14.28 -7.49 -2.89
N VAL A 154 -13.94 -8.78 -2.86
CA VAL A 154 -12.66 -9.28 -3.37
C VAL A 154 -12.84 -9.43 -4.87
N ARG A 155 -12.18 -8.57 -5.66
CA ARG A 155 -12.22 -8.60 -7.12
C ARG A 155 -11.29 -9.66 -7.69
N GLU A 156 -10.14 -9.86 -7.06
CA GLU A 156 -9.14 -10.84 -7.46
C GLU A 156 -8.49 -11.46 -6.23
N ILE A 157 -8.11 -12.73 -6.34
CA ILE A 157 -7.18 -13.41 -5.45
C ILE A 157 -6.13 -14.13 -6.31
N SER A 158 -4.87 -14.11 -5.88
CA SER A 158 -3.78 -14.79 -6.59
C SER A 158 -2.71 -15.27 -5.61
N PRO A 159 -1.92 -16.31 -5.96
CA PRO A 159 -0.69 -16.58 -5.23
C PRO A 159 0.26 -15.39 -5.30
N ALA A 160 1.12 -15.26 -4.31
CA ALA A 160 2.20 -14.29 -4.28
C ALA A 160 3.48 -14.96 -3.78
N VAL A 161 4.62 -14.51 -4.31
CA VAL A 161 5.93 -14.99 -3.85
C VAL A 161 6.14 -14.63 -2.37
N PRO A 162 6.92 -15.41 -1.60
CA PRO A 162 7.15 -15.18 -0.18
C PRO A 162 7.63 -13.76 0.16
N GLU A 163 8.39 -13.13 -0.74
CA GLU A 163 8.97 -11.79 -0.58
C GLU A 163 7.95 -10.66 -0.82
N PHE A 164 6.81 -10.96 -1.45
CA PHE A 164 5.79 -9.97 -1.73
C PHE A 164 5.27 -9.33 -0.43
N HIS A 165 5.18 -8.01 -0.40
CA HIS A 165 4.58 -7.30 0.72
C HIS A 165 3.71 -6.17 0.18
N ALA A 166 2.39 -6.27 0.33
CA ALA A 166 1.42 -5.36 -0.29
C ALA A 166 1.77 -3.86 -0.15
N ARG A 167 2.31 -3.45 1.01
CA ARG A 167 2.74 -2.06 1.25
C ARG A 167 4.05 -1.67 0.57
N PHE A 168 5.04 -2.56 0.53
CA PHE A 168 6.42 -2.22 0.15
C PHE A 168 6.75 -2.63 -1.28
N SER A 169 6.07 -3.64 -1.81
CA SER A 169 6.14 -4.03 -3.22
C SER A 169 5.30 -3.13 -4.13
N ALA A 170 4.52 -2.20 -3.58
CA ALA A 170 3.72 -1.26 -4.35
C ALA A 170 4.63 -0.23 -5.04
N ILE A 171 4.60 -0.20 -6.37
CA ILE A 171 5.37 0.77 -7.17
C ILE A 171 4.73 2.16 -7.05
N SER A 172 3.42 2.27 -7.26
CA SER A 172 2.70 3.54 -7.14
C SER A 172 1.27 3.33 -6.67
N LYS A 173 0.63 4.42 -6.27
CA LYS A 173 -0.76 4.49 -5.83
C LYS A 173 -1.46 5.56 -6.63
N VAL A 174 -2.65 5.24 -7.10
CA VAL A 174 -3.50 6.15 -7.86
C VAL A 174 -4.70 6.53 -7.02
N TYR A 175 -4.92 7.82 -6.83
CA TYR A 175 -6.08 8.37 -6.13
C TYR A 175 -6.96 9.10 -7.12
N HIS A 176 -8.28 8.91 -7.03
CA HIS A 176 -9.29 9.68 -7.76
C HIS A 176 -10.12 10.46 -6.76
N TYR A 177 -10.13 11.78 -6.90
CA TYR A 177 -11.04 12.66 -6.18
C TYR A 177 -12.10 13.17 -7.15
N LYS A 178 -13.38 12.99 -6.81
CA LYS A 178 -14.49 13.51 -7.61
C LYS A 178 -15.07 14.73 -6.92
N ILE A 179 -15.17 15.83 -7.65
CA ILE A 179 -15.87 17.03 -7.20
C ILE A 179 -17.07 17.23 -8.09
N TYR A 180 -18.26 17.20 -7.51
CA TYR A 180 -19.51 17.58 -8.15
C TYR A 180 -19.64 19.10 -8.09
N ASN A 181 -19.60 19.79 -9.23
CA ASN A 181 -19.58 21.25 -9.26
C ASN A 181 -20.84 21.85 -9.89
N ASP A 182 -21.93 21.83 -9.12
CA ASP A 182 -23.18 22.48 -9.49
C ASP A 182 -23.89 23.06 -8.26
N ALA A 183 -24.91 23.90 -8.48
CA ALA A 183 -25.69 24.48 -7.39
C ALA A 183 -26.45 23.40 -6.60
N ILE A 184 -26.93 22.36 -7.28
CA ILE A 184 -27.74 21.28 -6.71
C ILE A 184 -27.03 19.94 -6.91
N MET A 185 -26.79 19.25 -5.80
CA MET A 185 -26.13 17.93 -5.78
C MET A 185 -27.04 16.83 -6.32
N ASP A 186 -26.51 16.00 -7.22
CA ASP A 186 -27.17 14.75 -7.60
C ASP A 186 -27.15 13.76 -6.42
N PRO A 187 -28.32 13.29 -5.95
CA PRO A 187 -28.39 12.33 -4.85
C PRO A 187 -27.62 11.04 -5.13
N PHE A 188 -27.44 10.61 -6.39
CA PHE A 188 -26.71 9.39 -6.73
C PHE A 188 -25.20 9.53 -6.60
N GLN A 189 -24.68 10.77 -6.55
CA GLN A 189 -23.25 11.04 -6.47
C GLN A 189 -22.80 11.45 -5.06
N ARG A 190 -23.76 11.70 -4.15
CA ARG A 190 -23.51 12.28 -2.82
C ARG A 190 -22.52 11.53 -1.94
N LEU A 191 -22.38 10.23 -2.14
CA LEU A 191 -21.45 9.39 -1.36
C LEU A 191 -20.08 9.25 -2.02
N CYS A 192 -19.96 9.52 -3.32
CA CYS A 192 -18.74 9.28 -4.10
C CYS A 192 -18.09 10.55 -4.66
N ALA A 193 -18.69 11.72 -4.46
CA ALA A 193 -18.17 13.01 -4.87
C ALA A 193 -18.37 14.08 -3.79
N HIS A 194 -17.39 14.97 -3.66
CA HIS A 194 -17.50 16.17 -2.85
C HIS A 194 -18.35 17.22 -3.60
N HIS A 195 -19.37 17.78 -2.94
CA HIS A 195 -20.21 18.82 -3.53
C HIS A 195 -19.58 20.20 -3.34
N SER A 196 -19.30 20.90 -4.44
CA SER A 196 -18.91 22.31 -4.44
C SER A 196 -19.98 23.15 -5.14
N THR A 197 -20.59 24.08 -4.40
CA THR A 197 -21.51 25.09 -4.96
C THR A 197 -20.77 26.26 -5.62
N TYR A 198 -19.51 26.50 -5.24
CA TYR A 198 -18.65 27.51 -5.86
C TYR A 198 -18.15 27.04 -7.21
N LYS A 199 -18.33 27.86 -8.25
CA LYS A 199 -17.81 27.54 -9.59
C LYS A 199 -16.29 27.43 -9.57
N LEU A 200 -15.79 26.27 -9.99
CA LEU A 200 -14.37 25.98 -10.04
C LEU A 200 -13.81 26.36 -11.40
N ASN A 201 -12.66 27.01 -11.41
CA ASN A 201 -11.93 27.27 -12.64
C ASN A 201 -10.97 26.10 -12.92
N THR A 202 -11.37 25.20 -13.81
CA THR A 202 -10.59 23.99 -14.12
C THR A 202 -9.26 24.30 -14.81
N ALA A 203 -9.14 25.43 -15.51
CA ALA A 203 -7.87 25.88 -16.10
C ALA A 203 -6.86 26.27 -15.01
N LEU A 204 -7.26 27.10 -14.04
CA LEU A 204 -6.41 27.47 -12.91
C LEU A 204 -6.07 26.26 -12.03
N MET A 205 -7.00 25.32 -11.85
CA MET A 205 -6.71 24.07 -11.14
C MET A 205 -5.67 23.22 -11.86
N ARG A 206 -5.70 23.13 -13.20
CA ARG A 206 -4.69 22.42 -13.99
C ARG A 206 -3.32 23.08 -13.88
N GLU A 207 -3.28 24.42 -13.95
CA GLU A 207 -2.06 25.18 -13.73
C GLU A 207 -1.48 24.91 -12.34
N ALA A 208 -2.30 25.04 -11.29
CA ALA A 208 -1.88 24.76 -9.91
C ALA A 208 -1.39 23.32 -9.71
N ALA A 209 -2.08 22.34 -10.32
CA ALA A 209 -1.70 20.93 -10.27
C ALA A 209 -0.32 20.66 -10.88
N SER A 210 0.08 21.41 -11.90
CA SER A 210 1.38 21.24 -12.57
C SER A 210 2.56 21.50 -11.63
N TYR A 211 2.42 22.44 -10.68
CA TYR A 211 3.43 22.73 -9.67
C TYR A 211 3.64 21.60 -8.65
N LEU A 212 2.65 20.70 -8.50
CA LEU A 212 2.73 19.57 -7.57
C LEU A 212 3.41 18.35 -8.19
N ILE A 213 3.59 18.30 -9.52
CA ILE A 213 4.26 17.20 -10.21
C ILE A 213 5.77 17.26 -9.90
N GLY A 214 6.37 16.10 -9.67
CA GLY A 214 7.78 15.97 -9.29
C GLY A 214 7.99 15.72 -7.80
N LYS A 215 9.25 15.88 -7.38
CA LYS A 215 9.70 15.58 -6.01
C LYS A 215 9.63 16.83 -5.15
N HIS A 216 8.72 16.84 -4.19
CA HIS A 216 8.49 17.99 -3.29
C HIS A 216 8.38 17.54 -1.84
N ASP A 217 8.64 18.47 -0.92
CA ASP A 217 8.29 18.32 0.48
C ASP A 217 6.81 18.67 0.67
N PHE A 218 6.01 17.69 1.09
CA PHE A 218 4.57 17.85 1.28
C PHE A 218 4.19 18.09 2.76
N SER A 219 5.09 18.58 3.60
CA SER A 219 4.82 18.85 5.02
C SER A 219 3.59 19.75 5.24
N ALA A 220 3.36 20.72 4.35
CA ALA A 220 2.19 21.61 4.39
C ALA A 220 0.84 20.88 4.19
N PHE A 221 0.86 19.65 3.69
CA PHE A 221 -0.33 18.82 3.43
C PHE A 221 -0.49 17.67 4.43
N VAL A 222 0.36 17.61 5.48
CA VAL A 222 0.27 16.59 6.52
C VAL A 222 -0.67 17.06 7.64
N ASN A 223 -1.47 16.16 8.19
CA ASN A 223 -2.31 16.46 9.35
C ASN A 223 -1.44 16.86 10.55
N ALA A 224 -1.77 17.97 11.19
CA ALA A 224 -1.04 18.55 12.32
C ALA A 224 -0.93 17.62 13.56
N SER A 225 -1.75 16.57 13.65
CA SER A 225 -1.87 15.70 14.82
C SER A 225 -0.87 14.52 14.88
N CYS A 226 0.17 14.50 14.04
CA CYS A 226 1.11 13.37 13.99
C CYS A 226 2.25 13.53 15.00
N ASN A 227 2.05 13.07 16.24
CA ASN A 227 3.08 13.16 17.30
C ASN A 227 4.01 11.94 17.43
N ASP A 228 4.03 11.00 16.50
CA ASP A 228 4.95 9.86 16.55
C ASP A 228 5.53 9.54 15.17
N ARG A 229 6.86 9.74 15.04
CA ARG A 229 7.69 9.49 13.85
C ARG A 229 7.15 10.12 12.56
N VAL A 230 7.53 11.37 12.29
CA VAL A 230 7.24 12.03 11.01
C VAL A 230 7.88 11.21 9.89
N PRO A 231 7.09 10.48 9.07
CA PRO A 231 7.63 9.79 7.90
C PRO A 231 8.20 10.86 6.97
N ASN A 232 9.27 10.55 6.25
CA ASN A 232 9.87 11.47 5.28
C ASN A 232 8.75 12.14 4.44
N PRO A 233 8.52 13.47 4.55
CA PRO A 233 7.41 14.16 3.92
C PRO A 233 7.63 14.33 2.41
N VAL A 234 8.86 14.09 1.94
CA VAL A 234 9.20 14.17 0.53
C VAL A 234 8.49 13.05 -0.23
N LYS A 235 7.75 13.42 -1.27
CA LYS A 235 7.05 12.50 -2.19
C LYS A 235 7.33 12.90 -3.62
N ASN A 236 7.18 11.94 -4.53
CA ASN A 236 7.24 12.19 -5.97
C ASN A 236 5.86 11.94 -6.58
N ILE A 237 5.25 12.99 -7.13
CA ILE A 237 4.01 12.89 -7.91
C ILE A 237 4.38 12.74 -9.38
N PHE A 238 4.00 11.62 -9.99
CA PHE A 238 4.32 11.33 -11.38
C PHE A 238 3.33 11.97 -12.35
N ARG A 239 2.08 12.12 -11.88
CA ARG A 239 0.96 12.57 -12.68
C ARG A 239 -0.09 13.17 -11.77
N PHE A 240 -0.57 14.35 -12.16
CA PHE A 240 -1.68 15.05 -11.52
C PHE A 240 -2.58 15.60 -12.62
N ASP A 241 -3.70 14.92 -12.90
CA ASP A 241 -4.67 15.38 -13.89
C ASP A 241 -5.85 16.05 -13.22
N VAL A 242 -6.34 17.15 -13.80
CA VAL A 242 -7.64 17.75 -13.50
C VAL A 242 -8.50 17.66 -14.76
N ILE A 243 -9.46 16.74 -14.74
CA ILE A 243 -10.31 16.44 -15.88
C ILE A 243 -11.70 17.00 -15.60
N GLU A 244 -12.19 17.82 -16.52
CA GLU A 244 -13.59 18.26 -16.50
C GLU A 244 -14.40 17.28 -17.33
N LEU A 245 -15.35 16.61 -16.69
CA LEU A 245 -16.29 15.72 -17.39
C LEU A 245 -17.58 16.50 -17.63
N LEU A 246 -17.78 16.89 -18.88
CA LEU A 246 -19.04 17.42 -19.37
C LEU A 246 -19.91 16.24 -19.80
N PHE A 247 -20.99 15.98 -19.06
CA PHE A 247 -22.04 15.10 -19.58
C PHE A 247 -22.84 15.89 -20.62
N CYS A 248 -22.74 15.50 -21.89
CA CYS A 248 -23.76 15.85 -22.87
C CYS A 248 -25.06 15.16 -22.44
N SER A 249 -26.15 15.93 -22.44
CA SER A 249 -27.51 15.50 -22.14
C SER A 249 -28.03 14.55 -23.21
#